data_AF-A0A3E1B8Z2-F1
#
_entry.id   AF-A0A3E1B8Z2-F1
#
_cell.length_a   1.000
_cell.length_b   1.000
_cell.length_c   1.000
_cell.angle_alpha   90.00
_cell.angle_beta   90.00
_cell.angle_gamma   90.00
#
_symmetry.space_group_name_H-M   'P 1'
#
loop_
_entity.id
_entity.type
_entity.pdbx_description
1 polymer ?
#
loop_
_entity_poly.entity_id
_entity_poly.type
_entity_poly.pdbx_seq_one_letter_code
_entity_poly.pdbx_strand_id
1 'polypeptide(L)'
;MAAEVHVLKLPKERWIAAAAARAEAIQPDIEGAIAVERDRVLTLVSIAEQAVAIGVEVNLAAVISDGATPNELREFVMGIAASERDQENG
;
A
#
# COMPACT_ATOMS: atom_id res chain seq x y z
N MET A 1 44.29 -25.11 10.22
CA MET A 1 43.20 -25.90 10.84
C MET A 1 41.94 -25.61 10.03
N ALA A 2 41.41 -26.58 9.29
CA ALA A 2 40.18 -26.41 8.54
C ALA A 2 39.00 -26.47 9.53
N ALA A 3 38.12 -25.47 9.52
CA ALA A 3 36.89 -25.52 10.30
C ALA A 3 35.94 -26.52 9.65
N GLU A 4 35.69 -27.66 10.30
CA GLU A 4 34.63 -28.57 9.90
C GLU A 4 33.28 -27.91 10.18
N VAL A 5 32.54 -27.60 9.12
CA VAL A 5 31.16 -27.12 9.23
C VAL A 5 30.26 -28.35 9.40
N HIS A 6 29.81 -28.60 10.63
CA HIS A 6 28.81 -29.63 10.89
C HIS A 6 27.41 -29.08 10.61
N VAL A 7 26.78 -29.57 9.54
CA VAL A 7 25.36 -29.30 9.26
C VAL A 7 24.50 -30.15 10.20
N LEU A 8 24.10 -29.57 11.33
CA LEU A 8 23.15 -30.18 12.25
C LEU A 8 21.75 -30.15 11.62
N LYS A 9 21.29 -31.30 11.11
CA LYS A 9 19.89 -31.48 10.72
C LYS A 9 19.04 -31.46 11.98
N LEU A 10 18.36 -30.33 12.22
CA LEU A 10 17.37 -30.24 13.30
C LEU A 10 16.27 -31.29 13.06
N PRO A 11 15.79 -31.96 14.13
CA PRO A 11 14.62 -32.83 14.04
C PRO A 11 13.43 -32.08 13.43
N LYS A 12 12.60 -32.79 12.66
CA LYS A 12 11.42 -32.22 11.96
C LYS A 12 10.53 -31.37 12.88
N GLU A 13 10.36 -31.82 14.12
CA GLU A 13 9.57 -31.12 15.15
C GLU A 13 10.14 -29.74 15.49
N ARG A 14 11.47 -29.61 15.58
CA ARG A 14 12.12 -28.32 15.84
C ARG A 14 12.00 -27.36 14.66
N TRP A 15 12.04 -27.88 13.44
CA TRP A 15 11.77 -27.09 12.23
C TRP A 15 10.35 -26.55 12.19
N ILE A 16 9.36 -27.40 12.49
CA ILE A 16 7.94 -26.99 12.54
C ILE A 16 7.74 -25.93 13.62
N ALA A 17 8.31 -26.13 14.82
CA ALA A 17 8.22 -25.15 15.91
C ALA A 17 8.86 -23.80 15.54
N ALA A 18 10.03 -23.81 14.89
CA ALA A 18 10.70 -22.60 14.44
C ALA A 18 9.92 -21.87 13.33
N ALA A 19 9.31 -22.60 12.41
CA ALA A 19 8.46 -22.03 11.37
C ALA A 19 7.19 -21.39 11.97
N ALA A 20 6.55 -22.05 12.94
CA ALA A 20 5.39 -21.51 13.64
C ALA A 20 5.75 -20.24 14.43
N ALA A 21 6.84 -20.26 15.18
CA ALA A 21 7.32 -19.09 15.92
C ALA A 21 7.65 -17.91 14.99
N ARG A 22 8.22 -18.18 13.81
CA ARG A 22 8.48 -17.15 12.80
C ARG A 22 7.20 -16.60 12.19
N ALA A 23 6.22 -17.45 11.92
CA ALA A 23 4.91 -17.03 11.41
C ALA A 23 4.17 -16.14 12.42
N GLU A 24 4.23 -16.50 13.70
CA GLU A 24 3.65 -15.69 14.79
C GLU A 24 4.39 -14.36 14.94
N ALA A 25 5.73 -14.36 14.85
CA ALA A 25 6.53 -13.15 14.98
C ALA A 25 6.30 -12.14 13.84
N ILE A 26 6.01 -12.59 12.60
CA ILE A 26 5.77 -11.70 11.45
C ILE A 26 4.32 -11.23 11.34
N GLN A 27 3.40 -11.89 12.05
CA GLN A 27 1.97 -11.59 11.97
C GLN A 27 1.65 -10.11 12.30
N PRO A 28 2.24 -9.47 13.34
CA PRO A 28 2.01 -8.05 13.62
C PRO A 28 2.48 -7.12 12.48
N ASP A 29 3.57 -7.46 11.79
CA ASP A 29 4.08 -6.66 10.68
C ASP A 29 3.12 -6.72 9.48
N ILE A 30 2.55 -7.90 9.21
CA ILE A 30 1.52 -8.09 8.17
C ILE A 30 0.27 -7.29 8.51
N GLU A 31 -0.19 -7.37 9.76
CA GLU A 31 -1.34 -6.60 10.24
C GLU A 31 -1.11 -5.09 10.15
N GLY A 32 0.08 -4.63 10.50
CA GLY A 32 0.51 -3.24 10.35
C GLY A 32 0.49 -2.78 8.89
N ALA A 33 1.05 -3.59 7.98
CA ALA A 33 1.05 -3.29 6.55
C ALA A 33 -0.38 -3.22 5.97
N ILE A 34 -1.26 -4.15 6.35
CA ILE A 34 -2.67 -4.15 5.94
C ILE A 34 -3.38 -2.91 6.48
N ALA A 35 -3.13 -2.52 7.73
CA ALA A 35 -3.76 -1.35 8.34
C ALA A 35 -3.35 -0.05 7.63
N VAL A 36 -2.07 0.11 7.32
CA VAL A 36 -1.54 1.25 6.56
C VAL A 36 -2.15 1.30 5.16
N GLU A 37 -2.21 0.17 4.48
CA GLU A 37 -2.78 0.09 3.14
C GLU A 37 -4.28 0.40 3.13
N ARG A 38 -5.01 -0.08 4.14
CA ARG A 38 -6.43 0.24 4.30
C ARG A 38 -6.66 1.73 4.51
N ASP A 39 -5.84 2.38 5.34
CA ASP A 39 -5.92 3.82 5.59
C ASP A 39 -5.60 4.64 4.32
N ARG A 40 -4.59 4.21 3.56
CA ARG A 40 -4.26 4.78 2.24
C ARG A 40 -5.47 4.71 1.31
N VAL A 41 -6.06 3.54 1.13
CA VAL A 41 -7.20 3.33 0.23
C VAL A 41 -8.41 4.16 0.65
N LEU A 42 -8.75 4.21 1.95
CA LEU A 42 -9.84 5.04 2.44
C LEU A 42 -9.61 6.53 2.16
N THR A 43 -8.37 7.00 2.34
CA THR A 43 -8.01 8.39 2.02
C THR A 43 -8.16 8.69 0.53
N LEU A 44 -7.73 7.76 -0.34
CA LEU A 44 -7.90 7.90 -1.80
C LEU A 44 -9.37 7.94 -2.21
N VAL A 45 -10.22 7.10 -1.61
CA VAL A 45 -11.67 7.13 -1.82
C VAL A 45 -12.23 8.52 -1.48
N SER A 46 -11.90 9.06 -0.31
CA SER A 46 -12.39 10.38 0.10
C SER A 46 -11.92 11.50 -0.83
N ILE A 47 -10.68 11.46 -1.34
CA ILE A 47 -10.20 12.44 -2.31
C ILE A 47 -10.95 12.30 -3.64
N ALA A 48 -11.18 11.07 -4.11
CA ALA A 48 -11.92 10.83 -5.35
C ALA A 48 -13.38 11.31 -5.24
N GLU A 49 -14.04 11.09 -4.10
CA GLU A 49 -15.39 11.63 -3.82
C GLU A 49 -15.41 13.16 -3.87
N GLN A 50 -14.39 13.81 -3.29
CA GLN A 50 -14.25 15.28 -3.35
C GLN A 50 -13.97 15.77 -4.77
N ALA A 51 -13.19 15.03 -5.55
CA ALA A 51 -12.89 15.33 -6.95
C ALA A 51 -14.17 15.30 -7.81
N VAL A 52 -14.99 14.26 -7.65
CA VAL A 52 -16.28 14.14 -8.33
C VAL A 52 -17.21 15.30 -7.98
N ALA A 53 -17.21 15.76 -6.72
CA ALA A 53 -18.01 16.91 -6.30
C ALA A 53 -17.62 18.23 -6.99
N ILE A 54 -16.40 18.34 -7.51
CA ILE A 54 -15.92 19.49 -8.29
C ILE A 54 -15.85 19.19 -9.80
N GLY A 55 -16.44 18.09 -10.26
CA GLY A 55 -16.51 17.73 -11.68
C GLY A 55 -15.31 16.96 -12.23
N VAL A 56 -14.33 16.61 -11.40
CA VAL A 56 -13.14 15.87 -11.83
C VAL A 56 -13.38 14.37 -11.69
N GLU A 57 -13.37 13.65 -12.81
CA GLU A 57 -13.44 12.19 -12.83
C GLU A 57 -12.09 11.55 -12.48
N VAL A 58 -12.11 10.56 -11.59
CA VAL A 58 -10.92 9.82 -11.14
C VAL A 58 -11.18 8.32 -11.32
N ASN A 59 -10.30 7.63 -12.07
CA ASN A 59 -10.30 6.17 -12.11
C ASN A 59 -9.64 5.59 -10.85
N LEU A 60 -10.41 5.49 -9.78
CA LEU A 60 -9.91 5.06 -8.47
C LEU A 60 -9.28 3.65 -8.49
N ALA A 61 -9.80 2.72 -9.30
CA ALA A 61 -9.27 1.37 -9.38
C ALA A 61 -7.84 1.33 -9.93
N ALA A 62 -7.56 2.16 -10.95
CA ALA A 62 -6.21 2.33 -11.49
C ALA A 62 -5.28 2.97 -10.45
N VAL A 63 -5.72 4.06 -9.81
CA VAL A 63 -4.94 4.79 -8.78
C VAL A 63 -4.55 3.88 -7.61
N ILE A 64 -5.47 3.04 -7.13
CA ILE A 64 -5.19 2.08 -6.07
C ILE A 64 -4.17 1.04 -6.54
N SER A 65 -4.34 0.48 -7.73
CA SER A 65 -3.50 -0.59 -8.30
C SER A 65 -2.08 -0.11 -8.59
N ASP A 66 -1.92 1.14 -9.02
CA ASP A 66 -0.63 1.77 -9.28
C ASP A 66 0.13 2.13 -7.99
N GLY A 67 -0.52 1.99 -6.83
CA GLY A 67 0.09 2.28 -5.53
C GLY A 67 0.24 3.77 -5.25
N ALA A 68 -0.54 4.62 -5.92
CA ALA A 68 -0.44 6.07 -5.76
C ALA A 68 -0.71 6.52 -4.32
N THR A 69 0.02 7.52 -3.87
CA THR A 69 -0.17 8.14 -2.57
C THR A 69 -1.32 9.14 -2.59
N PRO A 70 -1.92 9.45 -1.42
CA PRO A 70 -2.92 10.50 -1.31
C PRO A 70 -2.46 11.87 -1.83
N ASN A 71 -1.17 12.20 -1.72
CA ASN A 71 -0.65 13.47 -2.20
C ASN A 71 -0.58 13.53 -3.72
N GLU A 72 -0.10 12.46 -4.37
CA GLU A 72 -0.07 12.39 -5.84
C GLU A 72 -1.47 12.51 -6.43
N LEU A 73 -2.48 11.86 -5.82
CA LEU A 73 -3.86 12.01 -6.27
C LEU A 73 -4.39 13.44 -6.10
N ARG A 74 -4.10 14.10 -4.96
CA ARG A 74 -4.51 15.50 -4.75
C ARG A 74 -3.90 16.44 -5.78
N GLU A 75 -2.61 16.28 -6.06
CA GLU A 75 -1.90 17.09 -7.05
C GLU A 75 -2.50 16.89 -8.45
N PHE A 76 -2.78 15.63 -8.82
CA PHE A 76 -3.46 15.31 -10.07
C PHE A 76 -4.83 15.98 -10.20
N VAL A 77 -5.69 15.86 -9.17
CA VAL A 77 -7.04 16.45 -9.16
C VAL A 77 -6.96 17.97 -9.25
N MET A 78 -6.08 18.60 -8.48
CA MET A 78 -5.88 20.05 -8.51
C MET A 78 -5.39 20.53 -9.88
N GLY A 79 -4.49 19.77 -10.52
CA GLY A 79 -3.99 20.07 -11.86
C GLY A 79 -5.08 20.04 -12.93
N ILE A 80 -5.98 19.05 -12.89
CA ILE A 80 -7.14 18.98 -13.79
C ILE A 80 -8.10 20.13 -13.52
N ALA A 81 -8.50 20.33 -12.26
CA ALA A 81 -9.45 21.37 -11.88
C ALA A 81 -8.97 22.78 -12.27
N ALA A 82 -7.67 23.05 -12.18
CA ALA A 82 -7.09 24.31 -12.65
C ALA A 82 -7.16 24.44 -14.19
N SER A 83 -6.85 23.37 -14.91
CA SER A 83 -6.82 23.37 -16.38
C SER A 83 -8.21 23.55 -17.01
N GLU A 84 -9.26 22.98 -16.42
CA GLU A 84 -10.63 23.16 -16.89
C GLU A 84 -11.14 24.58 -16.63
N ARG A 85 -10.80 25.17 -15.49
CA ARG A 85 -11.17 26.55 -15.16
C ARG A 85 -10.57 27.58 -16.13
N ASP A 86 -9.37 27.33 -16.66
CA ASP A 86 -8.74 28.21 -17.65
C ASP A 86 -9.38 28.10 -19.04
N GLN A 87 -9.98 26.96 -19.38
CA GLN A 87 -10.70 26.79 -20.66
C GLN A 87 -12.09 27.42 -20.66
N GLU A 88 -12.78 27.50 -19.50
CA GLU A 88 -14.09 28.15 -19.40
C GLU A 88 -14.03 29.68 -19.37
N ASN A 89 -12.87 30.27 -19.04
CA ASN A 89 -12.69 31.71 -18.87
C ASN A 89 -11.90 32.40 -20.01
N GLY A 90 -11.50 31.65 -21.06
CA GLY A 90 -10.82 32.16 -22.26
C GLY A 90 -11.75 32.29 -23.45
#